data_AF-A0AB36TI51-F1
#
_entry.id   AF-A0AB36TI51-F1
#
_cell.length_a   1.000
_cell.length_b   1.000
_cell.length_c   1.000
_cell.angle_alpha   90.00
_cell.angle_beta   90.00
_cell.angle_gamma   90.00
#
_symmetry.space_group_name_H-M   'P 1'
#
loop_
_entity.id
_entity.type
_entity.pdbx_description
1 polymer ?
#
loop_
_entity_poly.entity_id
_entity_poly.type
_entity_poly.pdbx_seq_one_letter_code
_entity_poly.pdbx_strand_id
1 'polypeptide(L)'
;MKKLNLKSKLAIFATTLKEVFISSLPLAAIMIIVCGFIAPLDSGAEYVKLFVGYASVVFGQALFLDGLNISILPIGKLVGGSLIKLKKSIFVIFFGLLFGVLATVAEPALTVLAKQTNMIMPIINETVFIWIMGFGIGVMVAFSLFRIMKDLNIKVVFAILYVITFLLIIFVPDEFVALAFDGSGATTGDISVPFILALGMGVSTTMSRHKSNDDSFGIIGLASVGPIISLAIYGIVLKFLYNGVFPPEQVYSPETVGTVGEIIVNNLWGVTLALLPVIIVFLPFQFLLIKQPKKEFVKILLGTVVVFIGLLIFLAGIDYGFAFAGKYIGEVFLDPSRPEWFKWLLLIVAFILGAAITLSEPAVTVLGEQLEEMTNGHIAKMTIRMTLAIGIGFAALLGMLKILTEINILWFLIPLYAVALIMMIFAPKLFVGLAFDSGGVSGGALTSAFLTPLTLGVAQAVAATSPSGGQPILVNGFGIIAFISVTPLIAVQFLGIVYNINIKKAEKALKDAEMNDIKELASLAGIVEEVAAEKSATQESIAEKAAVQESIVEKGGIEKSVVDEESITEKSIVKENIDEDDIAAKMDEQRQNEQHHEDNIVKDMKDGHEELKAGKNSAE
;
A
#
# COMPACT_ATOMS: atom_id res chain seq x y z
N MET A 1 -3.30 1.67 31.24
CA MET A 1 -1.95 1.78 30.62
C MET A 1 -0.93 2.22 31.67
N LYS A 2 0.07 1.38 31.97
CA LYS A 2 1.16 1.66 32.93
C LYS A 2 1.96 2.91 32.47
N LYS A 3 2.46 3.72 33.41
CA LYS A 3 3.37 4.85 33.12
C LYS A 3 4.62 4.28 32.41
N LEU A 4 4.74 4.49 31.11
CA LEU A 4 5.99 4.31 30.39
C LEU A 4 7.04 5.25 31.04
N ASN A 5 8.08 4.67 31.64
CA ASN A 5 9.21 5.39 32.22
C ASN A 5 9.95 6.17 31.10
N LEU A 6 10.63 7.28 31.41
CA LEU A 6 11.39 8.07 30.44
C LEU A 6 12.34 7.19 29.60
N LYS A 7 12.95 6.17 30.22
CA LYS A 7 13.77 5.15 29.53
C LYS A 7 13.00 4.42 28.40
N SER A 8 11.74 4.06 28.64
CA SER A 8 10.93 3.37 27.62
C SER A 8 10.51 4.29 26.47
N LYS A 9 10.29 5.59 26.73
CA LYS A 9 10.03 6.57 25.67
C LYS A 9 11.27 6.81 24.81
N LEU A 10 12.44 6.94 25.44
CA LEU A 10 13.72 7.03 24.75
C LEU A 10 14.01 5.77 23.93
N ALA A 11 13.65 4.58 24.44
CA ALA A 11 13.78 3.34 23.69
C ALA A 11 12.89 3.33 22.43
N ILE A 12 11.62 3.75 22.52
CA ILE A 12 10.71 3.85 21.36
C ILE A 12 11.27 4.84 20.32
N PHE A 13 11.72 6.01 20.77
CA PHE A 13 12.35 6.99 19.88
C PHE A 13 13.63 6.43 19.24
N ALA A 14 14.47 5.74 20.00
CA ALA A 14 15.69 5.11 19.47
C ALA A 14 15.38 4.05 18.41
N THR A 15 14.30 3.27 18.59
CA THR A 15 13.81 2.34 17.57
C THR A 15 13.37 3.10 16.31
N THR A 16 12.56 4.15 16.45
CA THR A 16 12.10 4.99 15.32
C THR A 16 13.28 5.60 14.58
N LEU A 17 14.25 6.17 15.30
CA LEU A 17 15.46 6.74 14.73
C LEU A 17 16.29 5.69 13.99
N LYS A 18 16.44 4.49 14.57
CA LYS A 18 17.12 3.36 13.92
C LYS A 18 16.42 2.96 12.63
N GLU A 19 15.10 2.87 12.64
CA GLU A 19 14.30 2.53 11.47
C GLU A 19 14.48 3.59 10.37
N VAL A 20 14.32 4.88 10.69
CA VAL A 20 14.50 5.98 9.72
C VAL A 20 15.95 6.01 9.19
N PHE A 21 16.95 5.78 10.04
CA PHE A 21 18.35 5.74 9.62
C PHE A 21 18.68 4.55 8.70
N ILE A 22 18.26 3.34 9.05
CA ILE A 22 18.47 2.14 8.22
C ILE A 22 17.79 2.31 6.87
N SER A 23 16.58 2.88 6.89
CA SER A 23 15.78 3.15 5.71
C SER A 23 16.43 4.20 4.80
N SER A 24 17.05 5.24 5.36
CA SER A 24 17.74 6.28 4.56
C SER A 24 19.17 5.90 4.11
N LEU A 25 19.66 4.73 4.51
CA LEU A 25 21.03 4.29 4.22
C LEU A 25 21.38 4.14 2.73
N PRO A 26 20.49 3.61 1.84
CA PRO A 26 20.77 3.58 0.41
C PRO A 26 20.98 4.97 -0.19
N LEU A 27 20.23 5.96 0.32
CA LEU A 27 20.37 7.35 -0.09
C LEU A 27 21.69 7.95 0.41
N ALA A 28 22.06 7.70 1.66
CA ALA A 28 23.39 8.05 2.18
C ALA A 28 24.52 7.42 1.37
N ALA A 29 24.38 6.14 1.00
CA ALA A 29 25.37 5.44 0.20
C ALA A 29 25.57 6.11 -1.16
N ILE A 30 24.49 6.50 -1.85
CA ILE A 30 24.60 7.20 -3.13
C ILE A 30 25.24 8.57 -2.96
N MET A 31 24.87 9.34 -1.94
CA MET A 31 25.53 10.62 -1.66
C MET A 31 27.02 10.45 -1.38
N ILE A 32 27.43 9.44 -0.60
CA ILE A 32 28.84 9.17 -0.30
C ILE A 32 29.59 8.71 -1.55
N ILE A 33 29.00 7.81 -2.35
CA ILE A 33 29.63 7.31 -3.58
C ILE A 33 29.82 8.45 -4.57
N VAL A 34 28.77 9.23 -4.83
CA VAL A 34 28.80 10.29 -5.84
C VAL A 34 29.65 11.46 -5.36
N CYS A 35 29.32 12.07 -4.21
CA CYS A 35 30.01 13.26 -3.72
C CYS A 35 31.38 12.96 -3.07
N GLY A 36 31.70 11.70 -2.77
CA GLY A 36 32.98 11.31 -2.18
C GLY A 36 33.98 10.75 -3.19
N PHE A 37 33.53 9.99 -4.20
CA PHE A 37 34.42 9.25 -5.11
C PHE A 37 34.25 9.59 -6.59
N ILE A 38 33.02 9.85 -7.05
CA ILE A 38 32.74 10.07 -8.49
C ILE A 38 32.91 11.54 -8.89
N ALA A 39 32.42 12.46 -8.06
CA ALA A 39 32.51 13.90 -8.23
C ALA A 39 32.70 14.56 -6.86
N PRO A 40 33.94 14.54 -6.34
CA PRO A 40 34.27 15.17 -5.07
C PRO A 40 33.84 16.64 -5.03
N LEU A 41 33.30 17.06 -3.89
CA LEU A 41 32.92 18.46 -3.66
C LEU A 41 34.17 19.32 -3.51
N ASP A 42 34.12 20.56 -4.01
CA ASP A 42 35.28 21.44 -4.10
C ASP A 42 35.74 21.97 -2.73
N SER A 43 34.81 22.06 -1.76
CA SER A 43 35.10 22.60 -0.44
C SER A 43 34.73 21.65 0.71
N GLY A 44 35.56 21.64 1.76
CA GLY A 44 35.25 20.95 3.01
C GLY A 44 33.95 21.45 3.67
N ALA A 45 33.53 22.69 3.37
CA ALA A 45 32.29 23.25 3.87
C ALA A 45 31.05 22.58 3.24
N GLU A 46 31.10 22.20 1.97
CA GLU A 46 30.01 21.48 1.30
C GLU A 46 29.83 20.06 1.85
N TYR A 47 30.92 19.38 2.20
CA TYR A 47 30.85 18.11 2.93
C TYR A 47 30.16 18.25 4.29
N VAL A 48 30.46 19.34 5.02
CA VAL A 48 29.77 19.65 6.29
C VAL A 48 28.29 19.95 6.05
N LYS A 49 27.94 20.73 5.02
CA LYS A 49 26.55 20.99 4.63
C LYS A 49 25.80 19.70 4.33
N LEU A 50 26.40 18.81 3.54
CA LEU A 50 25.84 17.50 3.19
C LEU A 50 25.58 16.65 4.45
N PHE A 51 26.58 16.52 5.32
CA PHE A 51 26.46 15.73 6.54
C PHE A 51 25.40 16.29 7.50
N VAL A 52 25.44 17.60 7.77
CA VAL A 52 24.48 18.26 8.66
C VAL A 52 23.07 18.21 8.08
N GLY A 53 22.92 18.41 6.76
CA GLY A 53 21.64 18.30 6.06
C GLY A 53 21.05 16.91 6.20
N TYR A 54 21.80 15.86 5.87
CA TYR A 54 21.37 14.47 6.01
C TYR A 54 21.03 14.11 7.47
N ALA A 55 21.91 14.43 8.42
CA ALA A 55 21.70 14.14 9.83
C ALA A 55 20.44 14.84 10.37
N SER A 56 20.21 16.09 9.97
CA SER A 56 19.02 16.86 10.36
C SER A 56 17.74 16.28 9.74
N VAL A 57 17.78 15.84 8.47
CA VAL A 57 16.65 15.16 7.83
C VAL A 57 16.29 13.88 8.57
N VAL A 58 17.26 13.00 8.83
CA VAL A 58 17.02 11.72 9.53
C VAL A 58 16.49 11.94 10.94
N PHE A 59 17.15 12.83 11.71
CA PHE A 59 16.76 13.09 13.09
C PHE A 59 15.43 13.85 13.19
N GLY A 60 15.23 14.85 12.32
CA GLY A 60 14.01 15.64 12.23
C GLY A 60 12.81 14.78 11.83
N GLN A 61 12.97 13.91 10.83
CA GLN A 61 11.93 12.95 10.41
C GLN A 61 11.58 11.97 11.54
N ALA A 62 12.57 11.43 12.25
CA ALA A 62 12.31 10.53 13.39
C ALA A 62 11.53 11.22 14.53
N LEU A 63 11.89 12.46 14.88
CA LEU A 63 11.16 13.26 15.87
C LEU A 63 9.74 13.58 15.40
N PHE A 64 9.60 13.95 14.14
CA PHE A 64 8.31 14.25 13.52
C PHE A 64 7.38 13.04 13.59
N LEU A 65 7.83 11.86 13.16
CA LEU A 65 7.06 10.61 13.18
C LEU A 65 6.66 10.19 14.60
N ASP A 66 7.56 10.28 15.59
CA ASP A 66 7.22 9.99 16.99
C ASP A 66 6.17 11.00 17.52
N GLY A 67 6.33 12.29 17.20
CA GLY A 67 5.36 13.33 17.53
C GLY A 67 3.97 13.07 16.92
N LEU A 68 3.92 12.62 15.65
CA LEU A 68 2.67 12.29 14.96
C LEU A 68 1.90 11.17 15.67
N ASN A 69 2.61 10.11 16.09
CA ASN A 69 2.05 9.00 16.87
C ASN A 69 1.44 9.45 18.20
N ILE A 70 1.99 10.49 18.82
CA ILE A 70 1.52 11.01 20.11
C ILE A 70 0.37 12.03 19.95
N SER A 71 0.31 12.75 18.83
CA SER A 71 -0.62 13.88 18.65
C SER A 71 -1.58 13.71 17.46
N ILE A 72 -1.09 13.91 16.23
CA ILE A 72 -1.95 14.12 15.06
C ILE A 72 -2.75 12.86 14.72
N LEU A 73 -2.15 11.68 14.86
CA LEU A 73 -2.82 10.40 14.64
C LEU A 73 -3.96 10.16 15.64
N PRO A 74 -3.75 10.31 16.97
CA PRO A 74 -4.85 10.32 17.95
C PRO A 74 -5.94 11.36 17.66
N ILE A 75 -5.57 12.59 17.25
CA ILE A 75 -6.54 13.64 16.89
C ILE A 75 -7.47 13.12 15.78
N GLY A 76 -6.91 12.57 14.70
CA GLY A 76 -7.69 12.02 13.59
C GLY A 76 -8.66 10.93 14.02
N LYS A 77 -8.21 9.96 14.84
CA LYS A 77 -9.08 8.89 15.37
C LYS A 77 -10.21 9.42 16.25
N LEU A 78 -9.91 10.35 17.16
CA LEU A 78 -10.88 10.90 18.11
C LEU A 78 -11.93 11.78 17.42
N VAL A 79 -11.48 12.61 16.47
CA VAL A 79 -12.34 13.44 15.65
C VAL A 79 -13.20 12.58 14.72
N GLY A 80 -12.59 11.63 13.99
CA GLY A 80 -13.26 10.70 13.10
C GLY A 80 -14.36 9.90 13.78
N GLY A 81 -14.07 9.31 14.94
CA GLY A 81 -15.07 8.60 15.74
C GLY A 81 -16.17 9.50 16.32
N SER A 82 -15.90 10.80 16.47
CA SER A 82 -16.89 11.76 17.00
C SER A 82 -17.79 12.36 15.91
N LEU A 83 -17.39 12.33 14.64
CA LEU A 83 -18.19 12.78 13.51
C LEU A 83 -19.51 12.02 13.40
N ILE A 84 -19.53 10.76 13.83
CA ILE A 84 -20.71 9.89 13.87
C ILE A 84 -21.78 10.43 14.82
N LYS A 85 -21.40 11.17 15.87
CA LYS A 85 -22.34 11.82 16.79
C LYS A 85 -23.10 12.96 16.10
N LEU A 86 -22.60 13.46 14.98
CA LEU A 86 -23.27 14.48 14.18
C LEU A 86 -24.36 13.81 13.34
N LYS A 87 -25.60 13.86 13.86
CA LYS A 87 -26.78 13.17 13.28
C LYS A 87 -27.09 13.52 11.81
N LYS A 88 -26.52 14.59 11.24
CA LYS A 88 -26.79 15.02 9.86
C LYS A 88 -25.57 14.79 8.97
N SER A 89 -25.79 14.13 7.85
CA SER A 89 -24.78 13.85 6.81
C SER A 89 -24.04 15.08 6.32
N ILE A 90 -24.72 16.24 6.26
CA ILE A 90 -24.10 17.50 5.84
C ILE A 90 -22.94 17.92 6.73
N PHE A 91 -23.02 17.66 8.05
CA PHE A 91 -21.94 17.98 8.97
C PHE A 91 -20.75 17.04 8.79
N VAL A 92 -21.00 15.75 8.55
CA VAL A 92 -19.95 14.78 8.27
C VAL A 92 -19.17 15.16 7.02
N ILE A 93 -19.88 15.55 5.95
CA ILE A 93 -19.26 16.01 4.69
C ILE A 93 -18.50 17.33 4.90
N PHE A 94 -19.09 18.31 5.59
CA PHE A 94 -18.45 19.61 5.86
C PHE A 94 -17.16 19.46 6.68
N PHE A 95 -17.21 18.68 7.77
CA PHE A 95 -16.01 18.44 8.57
C PHE A 95 -15.00 17.56 7.83
N GLY A 96 -15.45 16.61 7.01
CA GLY A 96 -14.58 15.88 6.09
C GLY A 96 -13.80 16.82 5.16
N LEU A 97 -14.49 17.82 4.59
CA LEU A 97 -13.84 18.88 3.81
C LEU A 97 -12.80 19.62 4.65
N LEU A 98 -13.24 20.19 5.79
CA LEU A 98 -12.39 21.00 6.64
C LEU A 98 -11.13 20.24 7.06
N PHE A 99 -11.28 19.01 7.54
CA PHE A 99 -10.15 18.21 7.97
C PHE A 99 -9.27 17.74 6.82
N GLY A 100 -9.85 17.43 5.65
CA GLY A 100 -9.07 17.14 4.45
C GLY A 100 -8.16 18.31 4.08
N VAL A 101 -8.69 19.55 4.07
CA VAL A 101 -7.87 20.75 3.82
C VAL A 101 -6.74 20.88 4.84
N LEU A 102 -7.08 20.83 6.13
CA LEU A 102 -6.11 21.15 7.18
C LEU A 102 -5.05 20.07 7.37
N ALA A 103 -5.39 18.80 7.19
CA ALA A 103 -4.40 17.72 7.23
C ALA A 103 -3.39 17.86 6.09
N THR A 104 -3.85 18.23 4.89
CA THR A 104 -2.99 18.44 3.73
C THR A 104 -2.11 19.68 3.85
N VAL A 105 -2.62 20.79 4.39
CA VAL A 105 -1.81 21.99 4.64
C VAL A 105 -0.66 21.71 5.62
N ALA A 106 -0.84 20.74 6.51
CA ALA A 106 0.19 20.31 7.45
C ALA A 106 1.29 19.42 6.81
N GLU A 107 1.13 19.01 5.55
CA GLU A 107 2.00 18.03 4.91
C GLU A 107 3.39 18.61 4.57
N PRO A 108 4.49 18.06 5.11
CA PRO A 108 5.86 18.52 4.81
C PRO A 108 6.20 18.45 3.32
N ALA A 109 5.84 17.35 2.65
CA ALA A 109 6.16 17.12 1.24
C ALA A 109 5.59 18.22 0.34
N LEU A 110 4.34 18.63 0.59
CA LEU A 110 3.69 19.74 -0.10
C LEU A 110 4.42 21.07 0.12
N THR A 111 4.91 21.33 1.34
CA THR A 111 5.69 22.54 1.65
C THR A 111 7.00 22.58 0.86
N VAL A 112 7.70 21.44 0.78
CA VAL A 112 8.94 21.31 0.01
C VAL A 112 8.68 21.54 -1.48
N LEU A 113 7.63 20.93 -2.04
CA LEU A 113 7.25 21.10 -3.44
C LEU A 113 6.88 22.56 -3.76
N ALA A 114 6.14 23.23 -2.87
CA ALA A 114 5.74 24.62 -3.03
C ALA A 114 6.96 25.56 -3.07
N LYS A 115 7.94 25.34 -2.18
CA LYS A 115 9.22 26.09 -2.18
C LYS A 115 10.02 25.87 -3.45
N GLN A 116 10.21 24.62 -3.87
CA GLN A 116 10.94 24.29 -5.10
C GLN A 116 10.30 24.96 -6.32
N THR A 117 8.97 24.94 -6.38
CA THR A 117 8.19 25.62 -7.42
C THR A 117 8.40 27.14 -7.38
N ASN A 118 8.33 27.75 -6.19
CA ASN A 118 8.53 29.19 -6.02
C ASN A 118 9.94 29.64 -6.39
N MET A 119 10.97 28.86 -6.05
CA MET A 119 12.36 29.17 -6.41
C MET A 119 12.56 29.27 -7.93
N ILE A 120 11.91 28.40 -8.71
CA ILE A 120 12.06 28.36 -10.16
C ILE A 120 11.10 29.36 -10.83
N MET A 121 9.88 29.51 -10.32
CA MET A 121 8.88 30.43 -10.83
C MET A 121 8.23 31.26 -9.71
N PRO A 122 8.83 32.42 -9.32
CA PRO A 122 8.40 33.21 -8.15
C PRO A 122 6.96 33.75 -8.19
N ILE A 123 6.35 33.74 -9.38
CA ILE A 123 4.94 34.07 -9.59
C ILE A 123 4.01 33.13 -8.80
N ILE A 124 4.45 31.90 -8.53
CA ILE A 124 3.72 30.89 -7.78
C ILE A 124 4.02 31.09 -6.31
N ASN A 125 3.11 31.75 -5.59
CA ASN A 125 3.27 31.94 -4.15
C ASN A 125 3.11 30.62 -3.38
N GLU A 126 4.07 30.30 -2.49
CA GLU A 126 4.09 29.05 -1.71
C GLU A 126 2.82 28.85 -0.88
N THR A 127 2.37 29.90 -0.19
CA THR A 127 1.20 29.81 0.69
C THR A 127 -0.06 29.58 -0.11
N VAL A 128 -0.27 30.34 -1.19
CA VAL A 128 -1.43 30.17 -2.08
C VAL A 128 -1.44 28.76 -2.69
N PHE A 129 -0.28 28.28 -3.13
CA PHE A 129 -0.12 26.92 -3.64
C PHE A 129 -0.58 25.87 -2.62
N ILE A 130 -0.06 25.92 -1.40
CA ILE A 130 -0.41 24.97 -0.32
C ILE A 130 -1.93 24.98 -0.04
N TRP A 131 -2.55 26.15 0.04
CA TRP A 131 -3.99 26.26 0.34
C TRP A 131 -4.89 25.80 -0.82
N ILE A 132 -4.51 26.05 -2.08
CA ILE A 132 -5.25 25.55 -3.26
C ILE A 132 -5.20 24.02 -3.32
N MET A 133 -4.03 23.45 -3.02
CA MET A 133 -3.82 22.00 -2.99
C MET A 133 -4.62 21.35 -1.86
N GLY A 134 -4.53 21.92 -0.65
CA GLY A 134 -5.35 21.50 0.49
C GLY A 134 -6.84 21.59 0.20
N PHE A 135 -7.31 22.69 -0.40
CA PHE A 135 -8.71 22.82 -0.79
C PHE A 135 -9.16 21.74 -1.77
N GLY A 136 -8.32 21.42 -2.76
CA GLY A 136 -8.55 20.31 -3.70
C GLY A 136 -8.75 18.97 -2.98
N ILE A 137 -7.84 18.59 -2.08
CA ILE A 137 -8.01 17.39 -1.23
C ILE A 137 -9.31 17.47 -0.44
N GLY A 138 -9.57 18.58 0.26
CA GLY A 138 -10.75 18.72 1.11
C GLY A 138 -12.05 18.46 0.35
N VAL A 139 -12.21 19.05 -0.84
CA VAL A 139 -13.37 18.81 -1.70
C VAL A 139 -13.51 17.33 -2.07
N MET A 140 -12.40 16.67 -2.43
CA MET A 140 -12.44 15.27 -2.82
C MET A 140 -12.60 14.30 -1.65
N VAL A 141 -12.10 14.62 -0.46
CA VAL A 141 -12.39 13.89 0.78
C VAL A 141 -13.89 13.98 1.08
N ALA A 142 -14.47 15.18 1.00
CA ALA A 142 -15.90 15.39 1.21
C ALA A 142 -16.75 14.59 0.22
N PHE A 143 -16.36 14.60 -1.06
CA PHE A 143 -16.98 13.79 -2.10
C PHE A 143 -16.81 12.29 -1.86
N SER A 144 -15.64 11.85 -1.38
CA SER A 144 -15.38 10.46 -1.07
C SER A 144 -16.21 9.95 0.11
N LEU A 145 -16.36 10.75 1.17
CA LEU A 145 -17.29 10.43 2.27
C LEU A 145 -18.73 10.35 1.76
N PHE A 146 -19.14 11.28 0.90
CA PHE A 146 -20.45 11.20 0.23
C PHE A 146 -20.60 9.92 -0.60
N ARG A 147 -19.56 9.51 -1.34
CA ARG A 147 -19.54 8.25 -2.11
C ARG A 147 -19.78 7.04 -1.21
N ILE A 148 -19.10 6.98 -0.06
CA ILE A 148 -19.26 5.88 0.92
C ILE A 148 -20.70 5.84 1.46
N MET A 149 -21.24 7.00 1.83
CA MET A 149 -22.60 7.11 2.37
C MET A 149 -23.70 6.78 1.34
N LYS A 150 -23.42 6.97 0.05
CA LYS A 150 -24.32 6.66 -1.06
C LYS A 150 -24.04 5.33 -1.75
N ASP A 151 -23.02 4.59 -1.29
CA ASP A 151 -22.64 3.29 -1.84
C ASP A 151 -22.40 3.34 -3.36
N LEU A 152 -21.77 4.42 -3.85
CA LEU A 152 -21.47 4.54 -5.28
C LEU A 152 -20.31 3.62 -5.67
N ASN A 153 -20.39 3.02 -6.86
CA ASN A 153 -19.37 2.10 -7.36
C ASN A 153 -18.03 2.83 -7.59
N ILE A 154 -17.03 2.49 -6.77
CA ILE A 154 -15.69 3.06 -6.82
C ILE A 154 -15.03 3.00 -8.21
N LYS A 155 -15.22 1.92 -8.98
CA LYS A 155 -14.62 1.76 -10.31
C LYS A 155 -15.15 2.82 -11.29
N VAL A 156 -16.46 3.08 -11.22
CA VAL A 156 -17.12 4.09 -12.06
C VAL A 156 -16.68 5.48 -11.66
N VAL A 157 -16.60 5.74 -10.34
CA VAL A 157 -16.16 7.03 -9.83
C VAL A 157 -14.73 7.35 -10.28
N PHE A 158 -13.79 6.40 -10.15
CA PHE A 158 -12.42 6.60 -10.65
C PHE A 158 -12.38 6.84 -12.15
N ALA A 159 -13.09 6.02 -12.95
CA ALA A 159 -13.12 6.20 -14.39
C ALA A 159 -13.60 7.60 -14.81
N ILE A 160 -14.70 8.08 -14.22
CA ILE A 160 -15.24 9.42 -14.51
C ILE A 160 -14.25 10.50 -14.10
N LEU A 161 -13.69 10.42 -12.89
CA LEU A 161 -12.77 11.44 -12.38
C LEU A 161 -11.50 11.55 -13.21
N TYR A 162 -10.86 10.44 -13.56
CA TYR A 162 -9.65 10.48 -14.37
C TYR A 162 -9.91 10.92 -15.81
N VAL A 163 -11.07 10.58 -16.40
CA VAL A 163 -11.48 11.13 -17.70
C VAL A 163 -11.61 12.65 -17.61
N ILE A 164 -12.28 13.17 -16.57
CA ILE A 164 -12.40 14.62 -16.34
C ILE A 164 -11.02 15.26 -16.18
N THR A 165 -10.13 14.65 -15.38
CA THR A 165 -8.76 15.14 -15.17
C THR A 165 -8.00 15.24 -16.49
N PHE A 166 -7.97 14.18 -17.30
CA PHE A 166 -7.23 14.22 -18.58
C PHE A 166 -7.84 15.17 -19.61
N LEU A 167 -9.17 15.34 -19.63
CA LEU A 167 -9.81 16.36 -20.45
C LEU A 167 -9.44 17.78 -20.00
N LEU A 168 -9.33 18.01 -18.69
CA LEU A 168 -8.92 19.29 -18.13
C LEU A 168 -7.46 19.62 -18.49
N ILE A 169 -6.56 18.63 -18.41
CA ILE A 169 -5.13 18.78 -18.70
C ILE A 169 -4.86 19.35 -20.10
N ILE A 170 -5.72 19.11 -21.09
CA ILE A 170 -5.59 19.67 -22.45
C ILE A 170 -5.53 21.22 -22.45
N PHE A 171 -6.12 21.86 -21.44
CA PHE A 171 -6.18 23.32 -21.34
C PHE A 171 -5.09 23.93 -20.45
N VAL A 172 -4.35 23.09 -19.72
CA VAL A 172 -3.38 23.49 -18.70
C VAL A 172 -2.05 23.89 -19.37
N PRO A 173 -1.36 24.94 -18.91
CA PRO A 173 0.00 25.23 -19.38
C PRO A 173 0.98 24.11 -19.04
N ASP A 174 1.94 23.86 -19.92
CA ASP A 174 2.87 22.73 -19.79
C ASP A 174 3.65 22.75 -18.47
N GLU A 175 3.95 23.93 -17.94
CA GLU A 175 4.67 24.13 -16.66
C GLU A 175 3.89 23.58 -15.46
N PHE A 176 2.55 23.50 -15.57
CA PHE A 176 1.67 23.04 -14.50
C PHE A 176 1.24 21.59 -14.66
N VAL A 177 1.42 20.96 -15.83
CA VAL A 177 0.97 19.59 -16.08
C VAL A 177 1.67 18.60 -15.15
N ALA A 178 3.00 18.53 -15.22
CA ALA A 178 3.78 17.62 -14.38
C ALA A 178 3.63 17.98 -12.90
N LEU A 179 3.64 19.28 -12.60
CA LEU A 179 3.51 19.80 -11.24
C LEU A 179 2.16 19.46 -10.58
N ALA A 180 1.07 19.41 -11.35
CA ALA A 180 -0.26 19.04 -10.84
C ALA A 180 -0.31 17.58 -10.38
N PHE A 181 0.29 16.67 -11.16
CA PHE A 181 0.38 15.27 -10.78
C PHE A 181 1.38 15.04 -9.64
N ASP A 182 2.51 15.74 -9.61
CA ASP A 182 3.46 15.67 -8.48
C ASP A 182 2.81 16.17 -7.19
N GLY A 183 2.06 17.26 -7.31
CA GLY A 183 1.31 17.86 -6.22
C GLY A 183 0.30 16.91 -5.58
N SER A 184 -0.31 16.00 -6.34
CA SER A 184 -1.14 14.94 -5.79
C SER A 184 -0.36 14.06 -4.81
N GLY A 185 0.76 13.47 -5.23
CA GLY A 185 1.53 12.57 -4.37
C GLY A 185 2.13 13.30 -3.16
N ALA A 186 2.48 14.58 -3.32
CA ALA A 186 3.02 15.41 -2.23
C ALA A 186 1.97 15.80 -1.16
N THR A 187 0.67 15.63 -1.42
CA THR A 187 -0.41 15.99 -0.49
C THR A 187 -0.89 14.83 0.38
N THR A 188 -0.44 13.61 0.10
CA THR A 188 -0.91 12.35 0.72
C THR A 188 0.22 11.62 1.44
N GLY A 189 0.92 12.34 2.33
CA GLY A 189 2.03 11.80 3.13
C GLY A 189 1.63 11.42 4.55
N ASP A 190 2.59 11.51 5.47
CA ASP A 190 2.55 10.97 6.83
C ASP A 190 1.42 11.52 7.70
N ILE A 191 0.91 12.70 7.38
CA ILE A 191 -0.17 13.35 8.13
C ILE A 191 -1.53 13.04 7.52
N SER A 192 -1.67 13.29 6.22
CA SER A 192 -2.97 13.26 5.55
C SER A 192 -3.54 11.86 5.45
N VAL A 193 -2.70 10.88 5.12
CA VAL A 193 -3.12 9.49 4.86
C VAL A 193 -3.80 8.84 6.07
N PRO A 194 -3.17 8.77 7.25
CA PRO A 194 -3.81 8.12 8.39
C PRO A 194 -5.03 8.87 8.90
N PHE A 195 -5.04 10.19 8.75
CA PHE A 195 -6.18 11.02 9.12
C PHE A 195 -7.39 10.74 8.23
N ILE A 196 -7.20 10.82 6.91
CA ILE A 196 -8.25 10.58 5.91
C ILE A 196 -8.77 9.14 6.00
N LEU A 197 -7.89 8.15 6.20
CA LEU A 197 -8.30 6.76 6.43
C LEU A 197 -9.12 6.61 7.71
N ALA A 198 -8.71 7.24 8.82
CA ALA A 198 -9.47 7.20 10.07
C ALA A 198 -10.87 7.82 9.91
N LEU A 199 -11.00 8.90 9.14
CA LEU A 199 -12.30 9.47 8.77
C LEU A 199 -13.12 8.46 7.94
N GLY A 200 -12.52 7.88 6.91
CA GLY A 200 -13.17 6.92 6.01
C GLY A 200 -13.71 5.70 6.75
N MET A 201 -12.89 5.07 7.60
CA MET A 201 -13.28 3.93 8.44
C MET A 201 -14.39 4.29 9.44
N GLY A 202 -14.33 5.47 10.05
CA GLY A 202 -15.38 5.95 10.96
C GLY A 202 -16.74 6.08 10.26
N VAL A 203 -16.75 6.59 9.02
CA VAL A 203 -17.96 6.73 8.22
C VAL A 203 -18.41 5.40 7.63
N SER A 204 -17.51 4.53 7.14
CA SER A 204 -17.88 3.26 6.52
C SER A 204 -18.55 2.30 7.52
N THR A 205 -18.02 2.17 8.74
CA THR A 205 -18.54 1.25 9.75
C THR A 205 -19.90 1.66 10.32
N THR A 206 -20.30 2.92 10.16
CA THR A 206 -21.49 3.47 10.82
C THR A 206 -22.56 4.00 9.87
N MET A 207 -22.14 4.55 8.74
CA MET A 207 -23.00 5.22 7.76
C MET A 207 -22.97 4.58 6.37
N SER A 208 -22.08 3.62 6.09
CA SER A 208 -22.21 2.79 4.88
C SER A 208 -23.41 1.87 4.99
N ARG A 209 -23.98 1.51 3.84
CA ARG A 209 -25.05 0.53 3.71
C ARG A 209 -24.60 -0.87 4.15
N HIS A 210 -23.36 -1.27 3.84
CA HIS A 210 -22.81 -2.60 4.16
C HIS A 210 -22.17 -2.66 5.55
N LYS A 211 -21.88 -1.50 6.16
CA LYS A 211 -21.16 -1.38 7.45
C LYS A 211 -19.86 -2.21 7.51
N SER A 212 -19.15 -2.31 6.38
CA SER A 212 -17.87 -3.02 6.27
C SER A 212 -16.69 -2.03 6.23
N ASN A 213 -15.50 -2.54 6.53
CA ASN A 213 -14.26 -1.78 6.39
C ASN A 213 -13.83 -1.65 4.92
N ASP A 214 -14.22 -2.60 4.06
CA ASP A 214 -13.84 -2.64 2.64
C ASP A 214 -14.25 -1.38 1.87
N ASP A 215 -15.37 -0.76 2.26
CA ASP A 215 -15.87 0.46 1.64
C ASP A 215 -15.00 1.70 1.96
N SER A 216 -14.15 1.64 2.99
CA SER A 216 -13.26 2.73 3.38
C SER A 216 -12.08 2.90 2.42
N PHE A 217 -11.72 1.85 1.68
CA PHE A 217 -10.60 1.91 0.73
C PHE A 217 -10.95 2.70 -0.54
N GLY A 218 -9.90 3.27 -1.12
CA GLY A 218 -9.97 4.21 -2.23
C GLY A 218 -10.33 5.63 -1.83
N ILE A 219 -10.41 5.94 -0.53
CA ILE A 219 -10.67 7.31 -0.07
C ILE A 219 -9.49 8.23 -0.34
N ILE A 220 -8.26 7.75 -0.17
CA ILE A 220 -7.03 8.51 -0.46
C ILE A 220 -6.87 8.66 -1.96
N GLY A 221 -7.10 7.60 -2.73
CA GLY A 221 -7.05 7.64 -4.18
C GLY A 221 -8.03 8.66 -4.77
N LEU A 222 -9.23 8.78 -4.20
CA LEU A 222 -10.17 9.82 -4.61
C LEU A 222 -9.72 11.21 -4.16
N ALA A 223 -9.23 11.35 -2.93
CA ALA A 223 -8.70 12.60 -2.41
C ALA A 223 -7.56 13.16 -3.28
N SER A 224 -6.68 12.27 -3.77
CA SER A 224 -5.52 12.54 -4.62
C SER A 224 -5.87 13.20 -5.95
N VAL A 225 -7.07 12.96 -6.49
CA VAL A 225 -7.51 13.62 -7.73
C VAL A 225 -7.72 15.13 -7.53
N GLY A 226 -8.09 15.54 -6.31
CA GLY A 226 -8.43 16.93 -5.99
C GLY A 226 -7.31 17.93 -6.26
N PRO A 227 -6.09 17.70 -5.75
CA PRO A 227 -4.91 18.52 -6.00
C PRO A 227 -4.54 18.62 -7.47
N ILE A 228 -4.68 17.54 -8.25
CA ILE A 228 -4.41 17.55 -9.70
C ILE A 228 -5.35 18.57 -10.36
N ILE A 229 -6.65 18.48 -10.07
CA ILE A 229 -7.66 19.37 -10.63
C ILE A 229 -7.48 20.80 -10.12
N SER A 230 -7.23 21.00 -8.83
CA SER A 230 -7.13 22.35 -8.25
C SER A 230 -5.89 23.08 -8.77
N LEU A 231 -4.76 22.39 -8.93
CA LEU A 231 -3.57 23.00 -9.51
C LEU A 231 -3.67 23.21 -11.01
N ALA A 232 -4.31 22.29 -11.74
CA ALA A 232 -4.64 22.49 -13.15
C ALA A 232 -5.46 23.77 -13.36
N ILE A 233 -6.49 23.98 -12.53
CA ILE A 233 -7.30 25.20 -12.53
C ILE A 233 -6.44 26.42 -12.19
N TYR A 234 -5.57 26.33 -11.18
CA TYR A 234 -4.67 27.42 -10.82
C TYR A 234 -3.73 27.82 -11.96
N GLY A 235 -3.15 26.84 -12.67
CA GLY A 235 -2.33 27.07 -13.86
C GLY A 235 -3.10 27.76 -14.98
N ILE A 236 -4.36 27.35 -15.23
CA ILE A 236 -5.24 28.00 -16.22
C ILE A 236 -5.55 29.45 -15.82
N VAL A 237 -5.81 29.71 -14.53
CA VAL A 237 -6.06 31.07 -14.02
C VAL A 237 -4.82 31.94 -14.20
N LEU A 238 -3.63 31.44 -13.86
CA LEU A 238 -2.38 32.18 -14.07
C LEU A 238 -2.12 32.44 -15.57
N LYS A 239 -2.36 31.46 -16.44
CA LYS A 239 -2.28 31.64 -17.89
C LYS A 239 -3.14 32.82 -18.36
N PHE A 240 -4.36 32.92 -17.84
CA PHE A 240 -5.26 34.02 -18.18
C PHE A 240 -4.78 35.37 -17.63
N LEU A 241 -4.35 35.41 -16.35
CA LEU A 241 -3.87 36.63 -15.70
C LEU A 241 -2.62 37.23 -16.35
N TYR A 242 -1.75 36.38 -16.90
CA TYR A 242 -0.51 36.78 -17.58
C TYR A 242 -0.60 36.74 -19.11
N ASN A 243 -1.83 36.73 -19.67
CA ASN A 243 -2.07 36.74 -21.11
C ASN A 243 -1.31 35.63 -21.88
N GLY A 244 -1.05 34.50 -21.23
CA GLY A 244 -0.35 33.34 -21.78
C GLY A 244 1.18 33.45 -21.81
N VAL A 245 1.78 34.53 -21.29
CA VAL A 245 3.23 34.72 -21.26
C VAL A 245 3.71 34.76 -19.82
N PHE A 246 4.34 33.68 -19.36
CA PHE A 246 4.94 33.64 -18.03
C PHE A 246 6.28 34.40 -17.99
N PRO A 247 6.64 34.98 -16.82
CA PRO A 247 7.99 35.46 -16.58
C PRO A 247 9.02 34.35 -16.80
N PRO A 248 10.26 34.69 -17.22
CA PRO A 248 11.31 33.68 -17.41
C PRO A 248 11.60 32.95 -16.10
N GLU A 249 11.82 31.64 -16.21
CA GLU A 249 12.20 30.79 -15.09
C GLU A 249 13.57 31.18 -14.54
N GLN A 250 13.74 30.99 -13.24
CA GLN A 250 14.99 31.17 -12.53
C GLN A 250 15.73 29.83 -12.40
N VAL A 251 17.05 29.90 -12.27
CA VAL A 251 17.90 28.72 -12.01
C VAL A 251 17.51 28.14 -10.65
N TYR A 252 17.37 26.82 -10.57
CA TYR A 252 17.11 26.13 -9.31
C TYR A 252 18.38 26.15 -8.45
N SER A 253 18.33 26.90 -7.35
CA SER A 253 19.49 27.18 -6.49
C SER A 253 19.15 27.02 -5.00
N PRO A 254 19.13 25.79 -4.47
CA PRO A 254 18.90 25.54 -3.05
C PRO A 254 20.07 26.01 -2.15
N GLU A 255 21.25 26.29 -2.73
CA GLU A 255 22.47 26.67 -2.00
C GLU A 255 22.43 28.09 -1.41
N THR A 256 21.60 28.97 -1.96
CA THR A 256 21.55 30.40 -1.65
C THR A 256 20.73 30.74 -0.41
N VAL A 257 20.20 29.75 0.32
CA VAL A 257 19.29 29.97 1.44
C VAL A 257 20.07 30.25 2.73
N GLY A 258 20.69 31.43 2.82
CA GLY A 258 21.10 32.06 4.08
C GLY A 258 22.00 31.25 5.04
N THR A 259 22.14 31.76 6.26
CA THR A 259 22.79 31.02 7.37
C THR A 259 21.82 30.02 8.00
N VAL A 260 22.32 29.03 8.75
CA VAL A 260 21.47 28.06 9.48
C VAL A 260 20.39 28.75 10.32
N GLY A 261 20.71 29.89 10.95
CA GLY A 261 19.75 30.67 11.73
C GLY A 261 18.63 31.28 10.88
N GLU A 262 18.97 31.81 9.71
CA GLU A 262 17.99 32.37 8.77
C GLU A 262 17.07 31.28 8.22
N ILE A 263 17.63 30.11 7.86
CA ILE A 263 16.85 28.95 7.42
C ILE A 263 15.82 28.54 8.47
N ILE A 264 16.22 28.46 9.74
CA ILE A 264 15.31 28.11 10.84
C ILE A 264 14.20 29.16 10.99
N VAL A 265 14.56 30.45 10.96
CA VAL A 265 13.58 31.55 11.09
C VAL A 265 12.60 31.57 9.92
N ASN A 266 13.07 31.36 8.69
CA ASN A 266 12.24 31.30 7.49
C ASN A 266 11.26 30.11 7.55
N ASN A 267 11.70 28.98 8.09
CA ASN A 267 10.86 27.80 8.27
C ASN A 267 9.85 27.93 9.42
N LEU A 268 10.10 28.78 10.42
CA LEU A 268 9.24 28.93 11.59
C LEU A 268 7.79 29.28 11.22
N TRP A 269 7.62 30.21 10.28
CA TRP A 269 6.30 30.67 9.84
C TRP A 269 5.53 29.59 9.10
N GLY A 270 6.20 28.91 8.15
CA GLY A 270 5.62 27.81 7.38
C GLY A 270 5.15 26.68 8.30
N VAL A 271 6.02 26.22 9.21
CA VAL A 271 5.69 25.13 10.16
C VAL A 271 4.54 25.52 11.10
N THR A 272 4.52 26.78 11.55
CA THR A 272 3.43 27.29 12.40
C THR A 272 2.10 27.26 11.66
N LEU A 273 2.06 27.79 10.42
CA LEU A 273 0.84 27.79 9.61
C LEU A 273 0.39 26.37 9.20
N ALA A 274 1.31 25.42 9.09
CA ALA A 274 1.00 24.02 8.82
C ALA A 274 0.26 23.36 10.00
N LEU A 275 0.78 23.51 11.23
CA LEU A 275 0.27 22.78 12.40
C LEU A 275 -0.87 23.49 13.14
N LEU A 276 -0.88 24.83 13.15
CA LEU A 276 -1.85 25.62 13.89
C LEU A 276 -3.31 25.29 13.52
N PRO A 277 -3.69 25.15 12.24
CA PRO A 277 -5.07 24.85 11.86
C PRO A 277 -5.58 23.52 12.44
N VAL A 278 -4.74 22.48 12.45
CA VAL A 278 -5.10 21.17 13.00
C VAL A 278 -5.48 21.26 14.48
N ILE A 279 -4.70 22.05 15.24
CA ILE A 279 -4.98 22.29 16.67
C ILE A 279 -6.22 23.14 16.87
N ILE A 280 -6.39 24.21 16.07
CA ILE A 280 -7.56 25.08 16.14
C ILE A 280 -8.85 24.29 15.96
N VAL A 281 -8.88 23.33 15.04
CA VAL A 281 -10.09 22.52 14.81
C VAL A 281 -10.25 21.41 15.84
N PHE A 282 -9.15 20.83 16.33
CA PHE A 282 -9.22 19.83 17.40
C PHE A 282 -9.81 20.39 18.70
N LEU A 283 -9.48 21.63 19.09
CA LEU A 283 -9.88 22.20 20.38
C LEU A 283 -11.42 22.23 20.58
N PRO A 284 -12.26 22.74 19.65
CA PRO A 284 -13.71 22.65 19.76
C PRO A 284 -14.23 21.22 19.91
N PHE A 285 -13.73 20.27 19.12
CA PHE A 285 -14.13 18.86 19.24
C PHE A 285 -13.75 18.30 20.62
N GLN A 286 -12.55 18.62 21.09
CA GLN A 286 -12.06 18.18 22.39
C GLN A 286 -12.95 18.69 23.53
N PHE A 287 -13.37 19.95 23.51
CA PHE A 287 -14.19 20.52 24.60
C PHE A 287 -15.68 20.20 24.48
N LEU A 288 -16.22 20.08 23.27
CA LEU A 288 -17.66 19.91 23.04
C LEU A 288 -18.08 18.43 22.91
N LEU A 289 -17.33 17.62 22.16
CA LEU A 289 -17.76 16.29 21.70
C LEU A 289 -16.97 15.12 22.29
N ILE A 290 -15.65 15.26 22.39
CA ILE A 290 -14.74 14.18 22.78
C ILE A 290 -14.57 14.15 24.31
N LYS A 291 -14.29 15.31 24.92
CA LYS A 291 -14.09 15.51 26.37
C LYS A 291 -13.05 14.55 26.98
N GLN A 292 -11.87 14.41 26.35
CA GLN A 292 -10.81 13.54 26.88
C GLN A 292 -10.34 13.97 28.29
N PRO A 293 -9.88 13.03 29.12
CA PRO A 293 -9.22 13.35 30.38
C PRO A 293 -8.04 14.32 30.17
N LYS A 294 -7.86 15.27 31.11
CA LYS A 294 -6.81 16.31 31.04
C LYS A 294 -5.43 15.75 30.71
N LYS A 295 -5.10 14.56 31.23
CA LYS A 295 -3.81 13.91 31.00
C LYS A 295 -3.58 13.53 29.53
N GLU A 296 -4.58 12.96 28.86
CA GLU A 296 -4.49 12.59 27.45
C GLU A 296 -4.49 13.83 26.56
N PHE A 297 -5.27 14.85 26.93
CA PHE A 297 -5.26 16.15 26.23
C PHE A 297 -3.88 16.83 26.27
N VAL A 298 -3.26 16.92 27.45
CA VAL A 298 -1.91 17.49 27.59
C VAL A 298 -0.87 16.66 26.84
N LYS A 299 -1.03 15.33 26.82
CA LYS A 299 -0.15 14.44 26.04
C LYS A 299 -0.21 14.76 24.54
N ILE A 300 -1.41 14.98 23.99
CA ILE A 300 -1.60 15.38 22.58
C ILE A 300 -0.96 16.74 22.31
N LEU A 301 -1.16 17.75 23.18
CA LEU A 301 -0.52 19.05 23.00
C LEU A 301 1.01 18.98 23.06
N LEU A 302 1.58 18.21 23.99
CA LEU A 302 3.02 17.99 24.06
C LEU A 302 3.54 17.25 22.82
N GLY A 303 2.80 16.27 22.30
CA GLY A 303 3.14 15.61 21.04
C GLY A 303 3.18 16.59 19.87
N THR A 304 2.26 17.57 19.83
CA THR A 304 2.26 18.63 18.80
C THR A 304 3.54 19.47 18.84
N VAL A 305 4.06 19.77 20.03
CA VAL A 305 5.35 20.47 20.17
C VAL A 305 6.50 19.62 19.60
N VAL A 306 6.48 18.30 19.80
CA VAL A 306 7.47 17.39 19.21
C VAL A 306 7.35 17.37 17.68
N VAL A 307 6.13 17.32 17.13
CA VAL A 307 5.88 17.44 15.67
C VAL A 307 6.46 18.76 15.14
N PHE A 308 6.19 19.87 15.82
CA PHE A 308 6.69 21.20 15.43
C PHE A 308 8.22 21.23 15.38
N ILE A 309 8.89 20.75 16.43
CA ILE A 309 10.35 20.72 16.50
C ILE A 309 10.93 19.78 15.43
N GLY A 310 10.37 18.57 15.28
CA GLY A 310 10.82 17.60 14.28
C GLY A 310 10.68 18.12 12.85
N LEU A 311 9.51 18.71 12.53
CA LEU A 311 9.24 19.29 11.21
C LEU A 311 10.16 20.48 10.91
N LEU A 312 10.44 21.33 11.90
CA LEU A 312 11.37 22.45 11.75
C LEU A 312 12.80 21.99 11.46
N ILE A 313 13.30 20.99 12.20
CA ILE A 313 14.63 20.41 11.98
C ILE A 313 14.69 19.72 10.61
N PHE A 314 13.64 18.99 10.23
CA PHE A 314 13.53 18.31 8.96
C PHE A 314 13.61 19.29 7.78
N LEU A 315 12.74 20.31 7.75
CA LEU A 315 12.74 21.31 6.69
C LEU A 315 14.03 22.12 6.65
N ALA A 316 14.60 22.48 7.80
CA ALA A 316 15.89 23.17 7.86
C ALA A 316 17.04 22.30 7.32
N GLY A 317 17.03 20.99 7.58
CA GLY A 317 17.99 20.04 7.01
C GLY A 317 17.90 19.93 5.49
N ILE A 318 16.68 20.00 4.95
CA ILE A 318 16.43 20.02 3.51
C ILE A 318 17.04 21.26 2.88
N ASP A 319 16.63 22.44 3.38
CA ASP A 319 17.04 23.74 2.85
C ASP A 319 18.56 23.98 3.01
N TYR A 320 19.19 23.44 4.06
CA TYR A 320 20.61 23.68 4.32
C TYR A 320 21.57 22.87 3.45
N GLY A 321 21.24 21.61 3.14
CA GLY A 321 22.21 20.74 2.45
C GLY A 321 21.64 19.55 1.71
N PHE A 322 20.45 19.06 2.06
CA PHE A 322 19.92 17.85 1.42
C PHE A 322 19.37 18.11 0.02
N ALA A 323 18.67 19.23 -0.20
CA ALA A 323 18.20 19.61 -1.53
C ALA A 323 19.38 19.97 -2.46
N PHE A 324 20.41 20.62 -1.90
CA PHE A 324 21.69 20.84 -2.59
C PHE A 324 22.33 19.52 -3.05
N ALA A 325 22.41 18.53 -2.15
CA ALA A 325 22.95 17.22 -2.46
C ALA A 325 22.23 16.57 -3.66
N GLY A 326 20.89 16.59 -3.65
CA GLY A 326 20.08 16.07 -4.75
C GLY A 326 20.41 16.78 -6.06
N LYS A 327 20.31 18.11 -6.07
CA LYS A 327 20.62 18.94 -7.27
C LYS A 327 22.02 18.64 -7.81
N TYR A 328 23.05 18.72 -6.97
CA TYR A 328 24.44 18.51 -7.36
C TYR A 328 24.64 17.12 -7.98
N ILE A 329 24.10 16.08 -7.34
CA ILE A 329 24.14 14.72 -7.88
C ILE A 329 23.44 14.64 -9.25
N GLY A 330 22.32 15.35 -9.44
CA GLY A 330 21.64 15.41 -10.72
C GLY A 330 22.48 16.04 -11.84
N GLU A 331 23.19 17.13 -11.54
CA GLU A 331 23.98 17.88 -12.52
C GLU A 331 25.26 17.14 -12.94
N VAL A 332 25.95 16.48 -11.98
CA VAL A 332 27.25 15.83 -12.19
C VAL A 332 27.27 14.79 -13.31
N PHE A 333 26.16 14.09 -13.54
CA PHE A 333 26.09 13.04 -14.56
C PHE A 333 26.03 13.57 -16.00
N LEU A 334 25.74 14.86 -16.17
CA LEU A 334 25.67 15.55 -17.45
C LEU A 334 26.82 16.55 -17.63
N ASP A 335 27.85 16.47 -16.79
CA ASP A 335 29.05 17.28 -16.94
C ASP A 335 29.69 17.04 -18.33
N PRO A 336 29.93 18.11 -19.14
CA PRO A 336 30.50 17.98 -20.49
C PRO A 336 31.89 17.34 -20.54
N SER A 337 32.62 17.29 -19.42
CA SER A 337 33.90 16.60 -19.32
C SER A 337 33.77 15.07 -19.32
N ARG A 338 32.56 14.54 -19.10
CA ARG A 338 32.29 13.10 -19.03
C ARG A 338 31.87 12.53 -20.39
N PRO A 339 32.08 11.23 -20.62
CA PRO A 339 31.57 10.58 -21.83
C PRO A 339 30.04 10.68 -21.95
N GLU A 340 29.53 10.86 -23.16
CA GLU A 340 28.08 10.96 -23.44
C GLU A 340 27.24 9.81 -22.89
N TRP A 341 27.81 8.61 -22.76
CA TRP A 341 27.11 7.46 -22.22
C TRP A 341 26.91 7.54 -20.69
N PHE A 342 27.69 8.38 -20.00
CA PHE A 342 27.73 8.46 -18.54
C PHE A 342 26.38 8.89 -17.95
N LYS A 343 25.67 9.81 -18.62
CA LYS A 343 24.34 10.27 -18.19
C LYS A 343 23.31 9.14 -18.07
N TRP A 344 23.44 8.06 -18.85
CA TRP A 344 22.52 6.91 -18.78
C TRP A 344 22.66 6.10 -17.48
N LEU A 345 23.76 6.25 -16.73
CA LEU A 345 23.88 5.65 -15.40
C LEU A 345 22.83 6.21 -14.42
N LEU A 346 22.30 7.42 -14.67
CA LEU A 346 21.20 7.98 -13.90
C LEU A 346 19.96 7.08 -13.90
N LEU A 347 19.73 6.26 -14.94
CA LEU A 347 18.61 5.31 -14.97
C LEU A 347 18.73 4.24 -13.88
N ILE A 348 19.95 3.73 -13.67
CA ILE A 348 20.24 2.73 -12.63
C ILE A 348 20.16 3.38 -11.24
N VAL A 349 20.73 4.58 -11.11
CA VAL A 349 20.67 5.36 -9.86
C VAL A 349 19.22 5.68 -9.48
N ALA A 350 18.42 6.14 -10.44
CA ALA A 350 17.00 6.43 -10.24
C ALA A 350 16.22 5.18 -9.84
N PHE A 351 16.47 4.03 -10.45
CA PHE A 351 15.85 2.76 -10.06
C PHE A 351 16.17 2.38 -8.61
N ILE A 352 17.44 2.42 -8.22
CA ILE A 352 17.88 2.07 -6.87
C ILE A 352 17.30 3.05 -5.85
N LEU A 353 17.34 4.36 -6.13
CA LEU A 353 16.79 5.39 -5.25
C LEU A 353 15.27 5.25 -5.10
N GLY A 354 14.53 5.09 -6.21
CA GLY A 354 13.08 4.92 -6.16
C GLY A 354 12.68 3.70 -5.34
N ALA A 355 13.33 2.56 -5.56
CA ALA A 355 13.09 1.35 -4.79
C ALA A 355 13.44 1.53 -3.31
N ALA A 356 14.60 2.14 -3.01
CA ALA A 356 15.04 2.39 -1.65
C ALA A 356 14.09 3.32 -0.89
N ILE A 357 13.72 4.46 -1.47
CA ILE A 357 12.81 5.43 -0.83
C ILE A 357 11.46 4.78 -0.50
N THR A 358 10.96 3.91 -1.39
CA THR A 358 9.71 3.17 -1.13
C THR A 358 9.82 2.23 0.06
N LEU A 359 10.91 1.47 0.15
CA LEU A 359 11.13 0.55 1.27
C LEU A 359 11.24 1.31 2.60
N SER A 360 11.59 2.58 2.52
CA SER A 360 11.82 3.50 3.64
C SER A 360 10.59 4.29 4.07
N GLU A 361 9.52 4.26 3.27
CA GLU A 361 8.30 5.01 3.51
C GLU A 361 7.42 4.28 4.56
N PRO A 362 7.16 4.89 5.73
CA PRO A 362 6.35 4.26 6.78
C PRO A 362 4.93 3.96 6.31
N ALA A 363 4.35 4.85 5.51
CA ALA A 363 2.99 4.73 5.03
C ALA A 363 2.79 3.53 4.07
N VAL A 364 3.83 3.16 3.30
CA VAL A 364 3.85 1.93 2.49
C VAL A 364 3.87 0.67 3.37
N THR A 365 4.58 0.72 4.50
CA THR A 365 4.61 -0.40 5.46
C THR A 365 3.23 -0.60 6.11
N VAL A 366 2.60 0.49 6.56
CA VAL A 366 1.24 0.45 7.14
C VAL A 366 0.21 -0.09 6.14
N LEU A 367 0.30 0.31 4.87
CA LEU A 367 -0.56 -0.23 3.83
C LEU A 367 -0.34 -1.74 3.63
N GLY A 368 0.92 -2.19 3.66
CA GLY A 368 1.27 -3.60 3.57
C GLY A 368 0.66 -4.44 4.71
N GLU A 369 0.69 -3.91 5.94
CA GLU A 369 0.08 -4.55 7.12
C GLU A 369 -1.45 -4.63 6.98
N GLN A 370 -2.09 -3.54 6.55
CA GLN A 370 -3.54 -3.53 6.33
C GLN A 370 -3.97 -4.54 5.26
N LEU A 371 -3.18 -4.69 4.19
CA LEU A 371 -3.49 -5.63 3.12
C LEU A 371 -3.24 -7.09 3.53
N GLU A 372 -2.21 -7.35 4.32
CA GLU A 372 -1.95 -8.66 4.93
C GLU A 372 -3.11 -9.06 5.85
N GLU A 373 -3.60 -8.16 6.71
CA GLU A 373 -4.77 -8.39 7.56
C GLU A 373 -6.04 -8.67 6.73
N MET A 374 -6.30 -7.87 5.70
CA MET A 374 -7.50 -8.04 4.85
C MET A 374 -7.46 -9.30 3.98
N THR A 375 -6.28 -9.83 3.68
CA THR A 375 -6.12 -11.08 2.93
C THR A 375 -5.97 -12.30 3.82
N ASN A 376 -6.20 -12.17 5.15
CA ASN A 376 -5.97 -13.22 6.13
C ASN A 376 -4.57 -13.85 6.02
N GLY A 377 -3.55 -13.03 5.77
CA GLY A 377 -2.15 -13.47 5.66
C GLY A 377 -1.77 -14.16 4.34
N HIS A 378 -2.69 -14.30 3.37
CA HIS A 378 -2.36 -14.94 2.09
C HIS A 378 -1.38 -14.11 1.24
N ILE A 379 -1.34 -12.79 1.45
CA ILE A 379 -0.34 -11.91 0.86
C ILE A 379 0.50 -11.31 1.98
N ALA A 380 1.74 -11.78 2.10
CA ALA A 380 2.66 -11.26 3.11
C ALA A 380 2.97 -9.78 2.88
N LYS A 381 3.11 -9.00 3.96
CA LYS A 381 3.46 -7.57 3.89
C LYS A 381 4.73 -7.29 3.07
N MET A 382 5.72 -8.19 3.14
CA MET A 382 6.98 -8.04 2.41
C MET A 382 6.79 -8.19 0.90
N THR A 383 5.88 -9.06 0.45
CA THR A 383 5.56 -9.22 -0.98
C THR A 383 4.98 -7.92 -1.54
N ILE A 384 4.11 -7.25 -0.78
CA ILE A 384 3.51 -5.97 -1.16
C ILE A 384 4.58 -4.89 -1.23
N ARG A 385 5.40 -4.76 -0.17
CA ARG A 385 6.50 -3.78 -0.10
C ARG A 385 7.49 -3.95 -1.25
N MET A 386 7.91 -5.18 -1.55
CA MET A 386 8.85 -5.45 -2.65
C MET A 386 8.22 -5.20 -4.02
N THR A 387 6.94 -5.55 -4.20
CA THR A 387 6.21 -5.29 -5.46
C THR A 387 6.12 -3.78 -5.72
N LEU A 388 5.80 -3.00 -4.69
CA LEU A 388 5.78 -1.54 -4.75
C LEU A 388 7.18 -0.97 -4.99
N ALA A 389 8.20 -1.44 -4.29
CA ALA A 389 9.57 -0.95 -4.44
C ALA A 389 10.11 -1.18 -5.85
N ILE A 390 9.88 -2.36 -6.43
CA ILE A 390 10.29 -2.66 -7.81
C ILE A 390 9.51 -1.76 -8.79
N GLY A 391 8.20 -1.64 -8.61
CA GLY A 391 7.38 -0.76 -9.46
C GLY A 391 7.84 0.69 -9.41
N ILE A 392 8.06 1.23 -8.22
CA ILE A 392 8.50 2.61 -8.01
C ILE A 392 9.96 2.82 -8.48
N GLY A 393 10.83 1.81 -8.38
CA GLY A 393 12.14 1.84 -9.03
C GLY A 393 12.01 2.02 -10.54
N PHE A 394 11.15 1.25 -11.21
CA PHE A 394 10.88 1.45 -12.64
C PHE A 394 10.22 2.81 -12.93
N ALA A 395 9.36 3.29 -12.04
CA ALA A 395 8.74 4.60 -12.16
C ALA A 395 9.79 5.72 -12.13
N ALA A 396 10.73 5.66 -11.19
CA ALA A 396 11.82 6.62 -11.09
C ALA A 396 12.76 6.55 -12.30
N LEU A 397 13.03 5.35 -12.82
CA LEU A 397 13.76 5.15 -14.07
C LEU A 397 13.04 5.81 -15.24
N LEU A 398 11.73 5.63 -15.38
CA LEU A 398 10.93 6.25 -16.44
C LEU A 398 10.90 7.79 -16.32
N GLY A 399 10.80 8.32 -15.09
CA GLY A 399 10.91 9.74 -14.83
C GLY A 399 12.27 10.30 -15.26
N MET A 400 13.35 9.58 -14.98
CA MET A 400 14.69 9.96 -15.44
C MET A 400 14.84 9.87 -16.95
N LEU A 401 14.29 8.83 -17.57
CA LEU A 401 14.26 8.68 -19.02
C LEU A 401 13.52 9.85 -19.68
N LYS A 402 12.37 10.27 -19.11
CA LYS A 402 11.62 11.44 -19.56
C LYS A 402 12.48 12.70 -19.54
N ILE A 403 13.21 12.93 -18.45
CA ILE A 403 14.05 14.13 -18.29
C ILE A 403 15.18 14.15 -19.33
N LEU A 404 15.89 13.04 -19.48
CA LEU A 404 17.03 12.91 -20.39
C LEU A 404 16.64 12.96 -21.87
N THR A 405 15.42 12.58 -22.21
CA THR A 405 14.91 12.57 -23.59
C THR A 405 14.05 13.79 -23.94
N GLU A 406 13.72 14.63 -22.95
CA GLU A 406 12.84 15.79 -23.09
C GLU A 406 11.46 15.44 -23.70
N ILE A 407 11.00 14.19 -23.55
CA ILE A 407 9.69 13.76 -24.06
C ILE A 407 8.59 14.31 -23.14
N ASN A 408 7.52 14.83 -23.73
CA ASN A 408 6.38 15.34 -22.96
C ASN A 408 5.81 14.24 -22.04
N ILE A 409 5.62 14.57 -20.76
CA ILE A 409 5.20 13.64 -19.70
C ILE A 409 3.90 12.89 -20.01
N LEU A 410 2.99 13.48 -20.79
CA LEU A 410 1.70 12.90 -21.14
C LEU A 410 1.83 11.63 -21.98
N TRP A 411 2.91 11.49 -22.77
CA TRP A 411 3.21 10.26 -23.51
C TRP A 411 3.49 9.06 -22.61
N PHE A 412 3.78 9.30 -21.33
CA PHE A 412 3.93 8.25 -20.34
C PHE A 412 2.71 8.15 -19.42
N LEU A 413 2.21 9.27 -18.90
CA LEU A 413 1.10 9.26 -17.95
C LEU A 413 -0.21 8.75 -18.57
N ILE A 414 -0.55 9.16 -19.79
CA ILE A 414 -1.80 8.72 -20.43
C ILE A 414 -1.81 7.18 -20.59
N PRO A 415 -0.77 6.53 -21.17
CA PRO A 415 -0.73 5.07 -21.22
C PRO A 415 -0.76 4.39 -19.85
N LEU A 416 0.00 4.89 -18.87
CA LEU A 416 0.06 4.29 -17.53
C LEU A 416 -1.31 4.34 -16.82
N TYR A 417 -1.97 5.49 -16.85
CA TYR A 417 -3.32 5.62 -16.28
C TYR A 417 -4.37 4.85 -17.08
N ALA A 418 -4.25 4.78 -18.42
CA ALA A 418 -5.15 3.95 -19.23
C ALA A 418 -5.05 2.47 -18.85
N VAL A 419 -3.82 1.94 -18.68
CA VAL A 419 -3.59 0.58 -18.21
C VAL A 419 -4.20 0.39 -16.81
N ALA A 420 -3.92 1.30 -15.87
CA ALA A 420 -4.49 1.23 -14.53
C ALA A 420 -6.02 1.22 -14.52
N LEU A 421 -6.67 2.03 -15.37
CA LEU A 421 -8.13 2.10 -15.47
C LEU A 421 -8.74 0.86 -16.12
N ILE A 422 -8.11 0.32 -17.17
CA ILE A 422 -8.56 -0.92 -17.83
C ILE A 422 -8.45 -2.12 -16.87
N MET A 423 -7.36 -2.18 -16.08
CA MET A 423 -7.17 -3.24 -15.09
C MET A 423 -8.26 -3.29 -14.03
N MET A 424 -8.93 -2.16 -13.73
CA MET A 424 -10.05 -2.14 -12.78
C MET A 424 -11.19 -3.07 -13.19
N ILE A 425 -11.36 -3.38 -14.48
CA ILE A 425 -12.39 -4.30 -14.96
C ILE A 425 -12.14 -5.71 -14.40
N PHE A 426 -10.87 -6.11 -14.34
CA PHE A 426 -10.43 -7.45 -13.93
C PHE A 426 -10.13 -7.57 -12.44
N ALA A 427 -9.68 -6.49 -11.80
CA ALA A 427 -9.33 -6.47 -10.38
C ALA A 427 -10.57 -6.48 -9.45
N PRO A 428 -10.52 -7.17 -8.30
CA PRO A 428 -11.56 -7.07 -7.28
C PRO A 428 -11.69 -5.63 -6.72
N LYS A 429 -12.89 -5.25 -6.25
CA LYS A 429 -13.16 -3.88 -5.76
C LYS A 429 -12.19 -3.45 -4.65
N LEU A 430 -11.89 -4.37 -3.72
CA LEU A 430 -10.94 -4.14 -2.62
C LEU A 430 -9.55 -3.74 -3.17
N PHE A 431 -9.00 -4.52 -4.10
CA PHE A 431 -7.70 -4.25 -4.71
C PHE A 431 -7.71 -2.99 -5.58
N VAL A 432 -8.83 -2.63 -6.22
CA VAL A 432 -8.96 -1.32 -6.88
C VAL A 432 -8.84 -0.19 -5.85
N GLY A 433 -9.59 -0.23 -4.75
CA GLY A 433 -9.50 0.79 -3.70
C GLY A 433 -8.09 0.93 -3.14
N LEU A 434 -7.48 -0.19 -2.77
CA LEU A 434 -6.12 -0.24 -2.23
C LEU A 434 -5.06 0.24 -3.22
N ALA A 435 -5.18 -0.12 -4.49
CA ALA A 435 -4.21 0.28 -5.50
C ALA A 435 -4.20 1.80 -5.70
N PHE A 436 -5.37 2.43 -5.75
CA PHE A 436 -5.46 3.88 -5.87
C PHE A 436 -5.05 4.60 -4.58
N ASP A 437 -5.33 4.03 -3.40
CA ASP A 437 -4.77 4.54 -2.14
C ASP A 437 -3.24 4.44 -2.12
N SER A 438 -2.68 3.32 -2.59
CA SER A 438 -1.22 3.10 -2.64
C SER A 438 -0.48 4.12 -3.51
N GLY A 439 -1.09 4.55 -4.62
CA GLY A 439 -0.51 5.58 -5.47
C GLY A 439 -0.43 6.95 -4.79
N GLY A 440 -1.43 7.31 -3.99
CA GLY A 440 -1.37 8.52 -3.16
C GLY A 440 -0.28 8.42 -2.09
N VAL A 441 -0.16 7.26 -1.45
CA VAL A 441 0.74 7.05 -0.31
C VAL A 441 2.24 7.01 -0.68
N SER A 442 2.56 6.82 -1.96
CA SER A 442 3.95 6.57 -2.39
C SER A 442 4.81 7.84 -2.61
N GLY A 443 4.18 9.03 -2.68
CA GLY A 443 4.84 10.31 -2.98
C GLY A 443 5.45 11.04 -1.77
N GLY A 444 6.04 10.31 -0.83
CA GLY A 444 6.35 10.80 0.52
C GLY A 444 7.44 11.89 0.64
N ALA A 445 7.75 12.23 1.89
CA ALA A 445 8.59 13.38 2.24
C ALA A 445 10.03 13.26 1.68
N LEU A 446 10.60 12.05 1.66
CA LEU A 446 11.95 11.81 1.12
C LEU A 446 12.03 12.01 -0.41
N THR A 447 10.98 11.68 -1.14
CA THR A 447 10.88 11.90 -2.60
C THR A 447 10.90 13.39 -2.92
N SER A 448 10.12 14.19 -2.18
CA SER A 448 10.12 15.65 -2.33
C SER A 448 11.44 16.28 -1.85
N ALA A 449 12.03 15.74 -0.78
CA ALA A 449 13.23 16.29 -0.14
C ALA A 449 14.53 16.02 -0.91
N PHE A 450 14.62 14.94 -1.69
CA PHE A 450 15.85 14.56 -2.37
C PHE A 450 15.66 14.19 -3.84
N LEU A 451 14.72 13.29 -4.15
CA LEU A 451 14.57 12.80 -5.52
C LEU A 451 14.09 13.90 -6.47
N THR A 452 13.22 14.78 -6.00
CA THR A 452 12.74 15.95 -6.78
C THR A 452 13.86 16.98 -7.00
N PRO A 453 14.63 17.42 -5.99
CA PRO A 453 15.84 18.22 -6.22
C PRO A 453 16.83 17.59 -7.20
N LEU A 454 16.99 16.26 -7.15
CA LEU A 454 17.82 15.53 -8.11
C LEU A 454 17.27 15.65 -9.52
N THR A 455 15.98 15.40 -9.75
CA THR A 455 15.39 15.53 -11.10
C THR A 455 15.40 16.97 -11.62
N LEU A 456 15.22 17.95 -10.73
CA LEU A 456 15.38 19.37 -11.07
C LEU A 456 16.83 19.70 -11.47
N GLY A 457 17.83 19.17 -10.76
CA GLY A 457 19.24 19.31 -11.14
C GLY A 457 19.57 18.66 -12.49
N VAL A 458 19.06 17.45 -12.75
CA VAL A 458 19.21 16.80 -14.06
C VAL A 458 18.56 17.64 -15.16
N ALA A 459 17.33 18.11 -14.97
CA ALA A 459 16.63 18.92 -15.96
C ALA A 459 17.35 20.24 -16.24
N GLN A 460 17.91 20.88 -15.21
CA GLN A 460 18.74 22.07 -15.37
C GLN A 460 20.01 21.79 -16.20
N ALA A 461 20.70 20.67 -15.93
CA ALA A 461 21.88 20.28 -16.71
C ALA A 461 21.53 19.88 -18.15
N VAL A 462 20.39 19.22 -18.37
CA VAL A 462 19.85 18.95 -19.73
C VAL A 462 19.60 20.26 -20.45
N ALA A 463 18.90 21.22 -19.82
CA ALA A 463 18.62 22.52 -20.44
C ALA A 463 19.90 23.30 -20.79
N ALA A 464 20.92 23.25 -19.94
CA ALA A 464 22.20 23.90 -20.17
C ALA A 464 23.03 23.27 -21.31
N THR A 465 22.85 21.97 -21.57
CA THR A 465 23.60 21.22 -22.61
C THR A 465 22.82 21.04 -23.90
N SER A 466 21.51 21.28 -23.90
CA SER A 466 20.63 21.07 -25.05
C SER A 466 20.85 22.14 -26.13
N PRO A 467 21.18 21.76 -27.38
CA PRO A 467 21.47 22.72 -28.46
C PRO A 467 20.34 23.68 -28.80
N SER A 468 19.10 23.29 -28.50
CA SER A 468 17.86 24.07 -28.75
C SER A 468 17.42 24.90 -27.55
N GLY A 469 18.23 25.02 -26.49
CA GLY A 469 17.88 25.72 -25.25
C GLY A 469 17.06 24.89 -24.26
N GLY A 470 16.84 23.61 -24.57
CA GLY A 470 16.13 22.62 -23.73
C GLY A 470 14.67 22.96 -23.44
N GLN A 471 13.98 22.03 -22.77
CA GLN A 471 12.69 22.32 -22.14
C GLN A 471 12.89 23.16 -20.86
N PRO A 472 11.89 23.99 -20.49
CA PRO A 472 11.90 24.69 -19.22
C PRO A 472 12.08 23.73 -18.04
N ILE A 473 12.71 24.21 -16.96
CA ILE A 473 13.05 23.40 -15.78
C ILE A 473 11.78 22.90 -15.11
N LEU A 474 10.70 23.70 -15.00
CA LEU A 474 9.44 23.20 -14.44
C LEU A 474 8.83 22.09 -15.30
N VAL A 475 8.83 22.26 -16.62
CA VAL A 475 8.24 21.28 -17.55
C VAL A 475 9.01 19.97 -17.51
N ASN A 476 10.34 20.04 -17.53
CA ASN A 476 11.17 18.86 -17.64
C ASN A 476 11.52 18.24 -16.29
N GLY A 477 11.79 19.03 -15.24
CA GLY A 477 12.32 18.55 -13.97
C GLY A 477 11.28 18.02 -12.97
N PHE A 478 10.02 18.44 -13.08
CA PHE A 478 8.90 17.84 -12.35
C PHE A 478 8.31 16.64 -13.10
N GLY A 479 7.53 15.84 -12.38
CA GLY A 479 6.84 14.65 -12.87
C GLY A 479 7.28 13.35 -12.20
N ILE A 480 8.35 13.38 -11.40
CA ILE A 480 8.88 12.18 -10.77
C ILE A 480 7.89 11.59 -9.76
N ILE A 481 7.21 12.44 -8.99
CA ILE A 481 6.19 11.99 -8.04
C ILE A 481 4.98 11.44 -8.81
N ALA A 482 4.62 12.02 -9.96
CA ALA A 482 3.55 11.52 -10.82
C ALA A 482 3.77 10.07 -11.27
N PHE A 483 4.99 9.74 -11.70
CA PHE A 483 5.37 8.37 -12.06
C PHE A 483 5.27 7.42 -10.86
N ILE A 484 5.81 7.86 -9.72
CA ILE A 484 5.81 7.10 -8.47
C ILE A 484 4.39 6.89 -7.96
N SER A 485 3.46 7.80 -8.23
CA SER A 485 2.05 7.66 -7.87
C SER A 485 1.27 6.72 -8.79
N VAL A 486 1.48 6.75 -10.12
CA VAL A 486 0.68 5.90 -11.03
C VAL A 486 1.11 4.43 -11.04
N THR A 487 2.38 4.13 -10.80
CA THR A 487 2.90 2.76 -10.91
C THR A 487 2.35 1.80 -9.84
N PRO A 488 2.17 2.21 -8.57
CA PRO A 488 1.46 1.43 -7.55
C PRO A 488 0.03 1.03 -7.95
N LEU A 489 -0.70 1.88 -8.70
CA LEU A 489 -2.05 1.53 -9.17
C LEU A 489 -2.01 0.26 -10.03
N ILE A 490 -0.96 0.09 -10.85
CA ILE A 490 -0.80 -1.06 -11.72
C ILE A 490 -0.31 -2.26 -10.90
N ALA A 491 0.73 -2.06 -10.08
CA ALA A 491 1.37 -3.11 -9.31
C ALA A 491 0.42 -3.81 -8.32
N VAL A 492 -0.37 -3.05 -7.55
CA VAL A 492 -1.31 -3.61 -6.56
C VAL A 492 -2.52 -4.24 -7.23
N GLN A 493 -3.03 -3.68 -8.33
CA GLN A 493 -4.10 -4.32 -9.10
C GLN A 493 -3.64 -5.63 -9.72
N PHE A 494 -2.41 -5.68 -10.24
CA PHE A 494 -1.83 -6.91 -10.77
C PHE A 494 -1.76 -8.00 -9.69
N LEU A 495 -1.24 -7.65 -8.52
CA LEU A 495 -1.19 -8.57 -7.38
C LEU A 495 -2.59 -9.07 -6.98
N GLY A 496 -3.58 -8.18 -6.97
CA GLY A 496 -4.97 -8.52 -6.69
C GLY A 496 -5.61 -9.46 -7.72
N ILE A 497 -5.26 -9.31 -9.00
CA ILE A 497 -5.70 -10.21 -10.08
C ILE A 497 -5.08 -11.60 -9.88
N VAL A 498 -3.77 -11.67 -9.63
CA VAL A 498 -3.05 -12.93 -9.37
C VAL A 498 -3.64 -13.65 -8.15
N TYR A 499 -3.87 -12.92 -7.06
CA TYR A 499 -4.50 -13.44 -5.85
C TYR A 499 -5.89 -14.03 -6.11
N ASN A 500 -6.75 -13.29 -6.82
CA ASN A 500 -8.11 -13.76 -7.16
C ASN A 500 -8.10 -15.00 -8.06
N ILE A 501 -7.13 -15.11 -8.97
CA ILE A 501 -6.95 -16.31 -9.80
C ILE A 501 -6.54 -17.50 -8.93
N ASN A 502 -5.61 -17.31 -8.01
CA ASN A 502 -5.13 -18.38 -7.13
C ASN A 502 -6.22 -18.88 -6.17
N ILE A 503 -7.01 -17.98 -5.58
CA ILE A 503 -8.15 -18.38 -4.75
C ILE A 503 -9.17 -19.19 -5.56
N LYS A 504 -9.54 -18.74 -6.75
CA LYS A 504 -10.50 -19.49 -7.59
C LYS A 504 -9.99 -20.87 -7.97
N LYS A 505 -8.68 -21.03 -8.19
CA LYS A 505 -8.06 -22.33 -8.43
C LYS A 505 -8.12 -23.23 -7.20
N ALA A 506 -7.82 -22.68 -6.02
CA ALA A 506 -7.90 -23.42 -4.76
C ALA A 506 -9.33 -23.85 -4.45
N GLU A 507 -10.31 -22.95 -4.58
CA GLU A 507 -11.74 -23.26 -4.39
C GLU A 507 -12.22 -24.34 -5.38
N LYS A 508 -11.75 -24.28 -6.63
CA LYS A 508 -12.09 -25.31 -7.61
C LYS A 508 -11.49 -26.66 -7.23
N ALA A 509 -10.21 -26.70 -6.84
CA ALA A 509 -9.56 -27.92 -6.40
C ALA A 509 -10.26 -28.54 -5.17
N LEU A 510 -10.71 -27.70 -4.24
CA LEU A 510 -11.44 -28.14 -3.05
C LEU A 510 -12.83 -28.71 -3.41
N LYS A 511 -13.56 -28.05 -4.32
CA LYS A 511 -14.84 -28.59 -4.84
C LYS A 511 -14.66 -29.87 -5.64
N ASP A 512 -13.59 -29.97 -6.41
CA ASP A 512 -13.27 -31.18 -7.18
C ASP A 512 -12.92 -32.34 -6.23
N ALA A 513 -12.23 -32.06 -5.12
CA ALA A 513 -11.97 -33.04 -4.04
C ALA A 513 -13.26 -33.46 -3.33
N GLU A 514 -14.08 -32.51 -2.86
CA GLU A 514 -15.39 -32.82 -2.25
C GLU A 514 -16.29 -33.64 -3.17
N MET A 515 -16.29 -33.35 -4.48
CA MET A 515 -17.04 -34.11 -5.47
C MET A 515 -16.51 -35.53 -5.66
N ASN A 516 -15.19 -35.74 -5.55
CA ASN A 516 -14.59 -37.06 -5.61
C ASN A 516 -14.94 -37.87 -4.37
N ASP A 517 -14.86 -37.27 -3.17
CA ASP A 517 -15.24 -37.91 -1.92
C ASP A 517 -16.73 -38.33 -1.94
N ILE A 518 -17.62 -37.47 -2.44
CA ILE A 518 -19.04 -37.78 -2.60
C ILE A 518 -19.26 -38.95 -3.57
N LYS A 519 -18.51 -39.00 -4.68
CA LYS A 519 -18.60 -40.10 -5.65
C LYS A 519 -18.10 -41.42 -5.06
N GLU A 520 -17.03 -41.37 -4.29
CA GLU A 520 -16.48 -42.54 -3.61
C GLU A 520 -17.47 -43.08 -2.58
N LEU A 521 -18.03 -42.22 -1.73
CA LEU A 521 -19.08 -42.59 -0.77
C LEU A 521 -20.33 -43.16 -1.46
N ALA A 522 -20.77 -42.56 -2.58
CA ALA A 522 -21.91 -43.07 -3.35
C ALA A 522 -21.63 -44.45 -3.95
N SER A 523 -20.40 -44.71 -4.42
CA SER A 523 -19.99 -46.01 -4.94
C SER A 523 -19.99 -47.09 -3.85
N LEU A 524 -19.49 -46.76 -2.66
CA LEU A 524 -19.50 -47.65 -1.50
C LEU A 524 -20.93 -47.95 -1.04
N ALA A 525 -21.82 -46.96 -1.03
CA ALA A 525 -23.23 -47.15 -0.69
C ALA A 525 -23.95 -48.07 -1.70
N GLY A 526 -23.69 -47.91 -3.00
CA GLY A 526 -24.22 -48.78 -4.04
C GLY A 526 -23.76 -50.24 -3.89
N ILE A 527 -22.48 -50.46 -3.56
CA ILE A 527 -21.95 -51.79 -3.26
C ILE A 527 -22.63 -52.39 -2.03
N VAL A 528 -22.88 -51.60 -0.98
CA VAL A 528 -23.58 -52.07 0.23
C VAL A 528 -25.03 -52.45 -0.08
N GLU A 529 -25.73 -51.70 -0.94
CA GLU A 529 -27.08 -52.07 -1.41
C GLU A 529 -27.09 -53.36 -2.23
N GLU A 530 -26.13 -53.55 -3.13
CA GLU A 530 -25.98 -54.79 -3.91
C GLU A 530 -25.71 -56.00 -2.99
N VAL A 531 -24.77 -55.86 -2.04
CA VAL A 531 -24.45 -56.92 -1.07
C VAL A 531 -25.64 -57.22 -0.14
N ALA A 532 -26.43 -56.21 0.24
CA ALA A 532 -27.63 -56.39 1.04
C ALA A 532 -28.74 -57.12 0.25
N ALA A 533 -28.92 -56.79 -1.03
CA ALA A 533 -29.88 -57.45 -1.93
C ALA A 533 -29.48 -58.90 -2.23
N GLU A 534 -28.18 -59.18 -2.43
CA GLU A 534 -27.68 -60.55 -2.57
C GLU A 534 -27.89 -61.37 -1.29
N LYS A 535 -27.63 -60.78 -0.11
CA LYS A 535 -27.89 -61.46 1.17
C LYS A 535 -29.38 -61.75 1.39
N SER A 536 -30.29 -60.83 1.02
CA SER A 536 -31.73 -61.08 1.14
C SER A 536 -32.23 -62.15 0.16
N ALA A 537 -31.76 -62.12 -1.09
CA ALA A 537 -32.10 -63.13 -2.09
C ALA A 537 -31.56 -64.53 -1.71
N THR A 538 -30.37 -64.59 -1.09
CA THR A 538 -29.79 -65.84 -0.61
C THR A 538 -30.57 -66.38 0.59
N GLN A 539 -31.04 -65.52 1.51
CA GLN A 539 -31.91 -65.91 2.63
C GLN A 539 -33.28 -66.40 2.16
N GLU A 540 -33.90 -65.77 1.15
CA GLU A 540 -35.15 -66.27 0.55
C GLU A 540 -34.96 -67.63 -0.14
N SER A 541 -33.86 -67.84 -0.87
CA SER A 541 -33.55 -69.14 -1.49
C SER A 541 -33.28 -70.25 -0.45
N ILE A 542 -32.65 -69.91 0.68
CA ILE A 542 -32.44 -70.85 1.79
C ILE A 542 -33.75 -71.16 2.50
N ALA A 543 -34.63 -70.17 2.71
CA ALA A 543 -35.95 -70.37 3.29
C ALA A 543 -36.87 -71.21 2.38
N GLU A 544 -36.80 -71.00 1.06
CA GLU A 544 -37.54 -71.78 0.07
C GLU A 544 -37.04 -73.24 0.00
N LYS A 545 -35.71 -73.46 0.05
CA LYS A 545 -35.14 -74.82 0.14
C LYS A 545 -35.45 -75.51 1.48
N ALA A 546 -35.52 -74.77 2.59
CA ALA A 546 -35.93 -75.31 3.90
C ALA A 546 -37.42 -75.70 3.92
N ALA A 547 -38.30 -74.88 3.29
CA ALA A 547 -39.72 -75.19 3.15
C ALA A 547 -39.98 -76.39 2.23
N VAL A 548 -39.16 -76.57 1.18
CA VAL A 548 -39.20 -77.76 0.32
C VAL A 548 -38.72 -79.00 1.09
N GLN A 549 -37.69 -78.88 1.93
CA GLN A 549 -37.22 -79.98 2.80
C GLN A 549 -38.29 -80.40 3.84
N GLU A 550 -39.03 -79.45 4.44
CA GLU A 550 -40.16 -79.76 5.33
C GLU A 550 -41.33 -80.43 4.59
N SER A 551 -41.62 -80.03 3.34
CA SER A 551 -42.68 -80.63 2.53
C SER A 551 -42.37 -82.06 2.05
N ILE A 552 -41.08 -82.45 2.00
CA ILE A 552 -40.64 -83.80 1.65
C ILE A 552 -40.67 -84.74 2.86
N VAL A 553 -40.62 -84.22 4.10
CA VAL A 553 -40.73 -85.02 5.33
C VAL A 553 -42.19 -85.41 5.64
N GLU A 554 -43.18 -84.70 5.09
CA GLU A 554 -44.60 -84.95 5.39
C GLU A 554 -45.31 -85.94 4.43
N LYS A 555 -44.64 -86.41 3.36
CA LYS A 555 -45.20 -87.39 2.41
C LYS A 555 -44.22 -88.52 2.08
N GLY A 556 -44.15 -89.52 2.95
CA GLY A 556 -43.68 -90.86 2.61
C GLY A 556 -42.87 -91.53 3.70
N GLY A 557 -43.47 -92.50 4.39
CA GLY A 557 -42.78 -93.34 5.38
C GLY A 557 -42.12 -94.58 4.78
N ILE A 558 -41.06 -95.02 5.49
CA ILE A 558 -40.66 -96.40 5.83
C ILE A 558 -39.25 -96.85 5.36
N GLU A 559 -38.45 -97.19 6.39
CA GLU A 559 -37.35 -98.18 6.55
C GLU A 559 -35.85 -97.90 6.26
N LYS A 560 -35.12 -97.68 7.37
CA LYS A 560 -33.90 -98.36 7.91
C LYS A 560 -32.77 -98.81 6.96
N SER A 561 -31.55 -98.29 7.21
CA SER A 561 -30.40 -99.06 7.75
C SER A 561 -29.11 -98.22 7.98
N VAL A 562 -28.65 -98.21 9.24
CA VAL A 562 -27.27 -98.46 9.75
C VAL A 562 -26.03 -97.83 9.06
N VAL A 563 -25.43 -96.84 9.76
CA VAL A 563 -24.00 -96.69 10.19
C VAL A 563 -22.88 -96.66 9.13
N ASP A 564 -22.15 -95.54 8.99
CA ASP A 564 -20.77 -95.36 9.50
C ASP A 564 -20.11 -94.03 9.05
N GLU A 565 -19.15 -93.60 9.88
CA GLU A 565 -18.23 -92.46 9.76
C GLU A 565 -17.26 -92.54 8.55
N GLU A 566 -16.68 -91.38 8.24
CA GLU A 566 -15.44 -91.17 7.46
C GLU A 566 -15.44 -91.27 5.92
N SER A 567 -15.47 -90.06 5.31
CA SER A 567 -14.42 -89.55 4.41
C SER A 567 -14.44 -89.92 2.90
N ILE A 568 -14.15 -88.87 2.08
CA ILE A 568 -13.56 -88.92 0.71
C ILE A 568 -14.61 -89.29 -0.40
N THR A 569 -14.95 -88.49 -1.43
CA THR A 569 -14.16 -87.63 -2.32
C THR A 569 -15.11 -86.85 -3.27
N GLU A 570 -14.72 -85.63 -3.64
CA GLU A 570 -14.80 -85.05 -4.99
C GLU A 570 -16.03 -85.30 -5.89
N LYS A 571 -16.81 -84.25 -6.17
CA LYS A 571 -16.69 -83.40 -7.39
C LYS A 571 -17.97 -82.62 -7.63
N SER A 572 -17.86 -81.29 -7.55
CA SER A 572 -18.45 -80.24 -8.42
C SER A 572 -18.81 -78.98 -7.62
N ILE A 573 -17.79 -78.36 -7.02
CA ILE A 573 -17.79 -76.94 -6.70
C ILE A 573 -16.71 -76.33 -7.59
N VAL A 574 -17.13 -75.62 -8.63
CA VAL A 574 -16.24 -74.67 -9.30
C VAL A 574 -16.16 -73.46 -8.37
N LYS A 575 -15.09 -73.43 -7.56
CA LYS A 575 -14.64 -72.25 -6.82
C LYS A 575 -14.18 -71.21 -7.83
N GLU A 576 -14.79 -70.03 -7.85
CA GLU A 576 -14.08 -68.82 -8.24
C GLU A 576 -13.54 -68.21 -6.93
N ASN A 577 -12.21 -68.21 -6.82
CA ASN A 577 -11.47 -67.67 -5.68
C ASN A 577 -11.73 -66.16 -5.56
N ILE A 578 -12.43 -65.75 -4.51
CA ILE A 578 -12.17 -64.47 -3.86
C ILE A 578 -11.32 -64.84 -2.64
N ASP A 579 -10.02 -64.56 -2.68
CA ASP A 579 -9.13 -64.76 -1.55
C ASP A 579 -9.55 -63.77 -0.44
N GLU A 580 -10.28 -64.26 0.56
CA GLU A 580 -10.63 -63.49 1.77
C GLU A 580 -9.35 -62.98 2.48
N ASP A 581 -8.23 -63.70 2.33
CA ASP A 581 -6.91 -63.30 2.83
C ASP A 581 -6.34 -62.09 2.06
N ASP A 582 -6.65 -61.91 0.77
CA ASP A 582 -6.17 -60.79 -0.05
C ASP A 582 -7.01 -59.51 0.20
N ILE A 583 -8.28 -59.68 0.57
CA ILE A 583 -9.13 -58.58 1.06
C ILE A 583 -8.72 -58.18 2.48
N ALA A 584 -8.48 -59.14 3.37
CA ALA A 584 -7.99 -58.84 4.73
C ALA A 584 -6.62 -58.16 4.71
N ALA A 585 -5.69 -58.61 3.85
CA ALA A 585 -4.38 -57.98 3.66
C ALA A 585 -4.49 -56.54 3.12
N LYS A 586 -5.38 -56.29 2.16
CA LYS A 586 -5.63 -54.93 1.63
C LYS A 586 -6.31 -54.02 2.66
N MET A 587 -7.22 -54.55 3.48
CA MET A 587 -7.84 -53.77 4.55
C MET A 587 -6.87 -53.45 5.69
N ASP A 588 -5.92 -54.35 6.00
CA ASP A 588 -4.85 -54.06 6.97
C ASP A 588 -3.80 -53.09 6.39
N GLU A 589 -3.49 -53.16 5.10
CA GLU A 589 -2.63 -52.16 4.42
C GLU A 589 -3.30 -50.78 4.38
N GLN A 590 -4.62 -50.73 4.16
CA GLN A 590 -5.40 -49.49 4.18
C GLN A 590 -5.50 -48.91 5.61
N ARG A 591 -5.69 -49.75 6.64
CA ARG A 591 -5.65 -49.32 8.05
C ARG A 591 -4.27 -48.83 8.47
N GLN A 592 -3.19 -49.48 8.01
CA GLN A 592 -1.83 -49.01 8.28
C GLN A 592 -1.55 -47.68 7.56
N ASN A 593 -2.03 -47.49 6.33
CA ASN A 593 -1.90 -46.21 5.63
C ASN A 593 -2.74 -45.09 6.26
N GLU A 594 -3.95 -45.38 6.73
CA GLU A 594 -4.79 -44.43 7.47
C GLU A 594 -4.15 -44.04 8.81
N GLN A 595 -3.61 -45.01 9.58
CA GLN A 595 -2.85 -44.72 10.80
C GLN A 595 -1.57 -43.92 10.53
N HIS A 596 -0.87 -44.22 9.44
CA HIS A 596 0.34 -43.46 9.07
C HIS A 596 0.00 -42.03 8.61
N HIS A 597 -1.18 -41.83 8.02
CA HIS A 597 -1.69 -40.52 7.62
C HIS A 597 -2.19 -39.72 8.84
N GLU A 598 -2.90 -40.34 9.77
CA GLU A 598 -3.30 -39.73 11.05
C GLU A 598 -2.07 -39.36 11.90
N ASP A 599 -1.07 -40.23 12.02
CA ASP A 599 0.16 -39.95 12.77
C ASP A 599 0.97 -38.80 12.14
N ASN A 600 0.98 -38.67 10.81
CA ASN A 600 1.59 -37.53 10.12
C ASN A 600 0.79 -36.23 10.35
N ILE A 601 -0.54 -36.28 10.35
CA ILE A 601 -1.39 -35.12 10.65
C ILE A 601 -1.23 -34.68 12.12
N VAL A 602 -1.12 -35.62 13.05
CA VAL A 602 -0.89 -35.34 14.47
C VAL A 602 0.52 -34.80 14.70
N LYS A 603 1.52 -35.28 13.94
CA LYS A 603 2.88 -34.75 13.96
C LYS A 603 2.97 -33.34 13.38
N ASP A 604 2.35 -33.07 12.24
CA ASP A 604 2.28 -31.73 11.64
C ASP A 604 1.52 -30.73 12.52
N MET A 605 0.46 -31.18 13.21
CA MET A 605 -0.22 -30.36 14.22
C MET A 605 0.66 -30.10 15.44
N LYS A 606 1.45 -31.07 15.92
CA LYS A 606 2.38 -30.86 17.04
C LYS A 606 3.53 -29.94 16.66
N ASP A 607 4.11 -30.11 15.47
CA ASP A 607 5.21 -29.30 14.96
C ASP A 607 4.75 -27.85 14.73
N GLY A 608 3.54 -27.65 14.17
CA GLY A 608 2.92 -26.32 14.07
C GLY A 608 2.61 -25.68 15.44
N HIS A 609 2.25 -26.49 16.45
CA HIS A 609 1.97 -26.00 17.80
C HIS A 609 3.25 -25.69 18.60
N GLU A 610 4.38 -26.35 18.30
CA GLU A 610 5.71 -26.01 18.82
C GLU A 610 6.31 -24.78 18.14
N GLU A 611 6.13 -24.59 16.83
CA GLU A 611 6.52 -23.35 16.13
C GLU A 611 5.73 -22.13 16.65
N LEU A 612 4.44 -22.29 16.96
CA LEU A 612 3.63 -21.26 17.62
C LEU A 612 4.09 -20.94 19.06
N LYS A 613 4.69 -21.89 19.78
CA LYS A 613 5.30 -21.66 21.10
C LYS A 613 6.70 -21.04 20.99
N ALA A 614 7.52 -21.45 20.02
CA ALA A 614 8.84 -20.88 19.75
C ALA A 614 8.76 -19.43 19.24
N GLY A 615 7.74 -19.11 18.43
CA GLY A 615 7.44 -17.75 17.97
C GLY A 615 6.93 -16.83 19.09
N LYS A 616 6.23 -17.36 20.09
CA LYS A 616 5.80 -16.58 21.27
C LYS A 616 6.92 -16.32 22.28
N ASN A 617 7.87 -17.24 22.44
CA ASN A 617 9.03 -17.04 23.32
C ASN A 617 10.15 -16.18 22.70
N SER A 618 10.08 -15.91 21.39
CA SER A 618 11.00 -14.98 20.70
C SER A 618 10.44 -13.56 20.56
N ALA A 619 9.26 -13.30 21.14
CA ALA A 619 8.54 -12.02 21.11
C ALA A 619 8.23 -11.44 22.51
N GLU A 620 8.83 -11.99 23.56
CA GLU A 620 9.17 -11.27 24.81
C GLU A 620 10.63 -10.79 24.75
#